data_AF-A0A3D4WYD0-F1
#
_entry.id   AF-A0A3D4WYD0-F1
#
_cell.length_a   1.000
_cell.length_b   1.000
_cell.length_c   1.000
_cell.angle_alpha   90.00
_cell.angle_beta   90.00
_cell.angle_gamma   90.00
#
_symmetry.space_group_name_H-M   'P 1'
#
loop_
_entity.id
_entity.type
_entity.pdbx_description
1 polymer ?
#
loop_
_entity_poly.entity_id
_entity_poly.type
_entity_poly.pdbx_seq_one_letter_code
_entity_poly.pdbx_strand_id
1 'polypeptide(L)'
;MNISRRQFGLFTVAAAASTSSAFLFESPALAAVNLDDPRKKDIAMQIVCSAENSSLNWKAQYKYIEDIGDGRGYTAGIIGFCSGTPDMLELVEYYKTQKPNNILAKYIPALRRVDGSDSHAGLDPNYTKDWATAAKDTVFQQAQNRERDRVYFNPSVSQAKKDGLRALGQFIYYDAIVMHGNGSDRDSFGSIRKNALNKAKPPAQGGSEVTYLNAFLDARKVAMKHEQAHADTSRVDTAQRVFLRNGNLDLNTPLSWKVYGDSYRIN
;
A
#
# COMPACT_ATOMS: atom_id res chain seq x y z
N MET A 1 59.32 20.01 81.52
CA MET A 1 58.62 20.44 80.28
C MET A 1 58.55 19.23 79.36
N ASN A 2 57.33 18.74 79.13
CA ASN A 2 57.01 17.47 78.47
C ASN A 2 57.39 17.45 76.98
N ILE A 3 58.03 16.37 76.50
CA ILE A 3 57.87 15.91 75.10
C ILE A 3 57.82 14.38 75.07
N SER A 4 56.67 13.86 74.67
CA SER A 4 56.33 12.45 74.44
C SER A 4 56.69 12.06 72.99
N ARG A 5 57.38 10.93 72.80
CA ARG A 5 57.60 10.29 71.49
C ARG A 5 56.49 9.27 71.23
N ARG A 6 55.76 9.41 70.11
CA ARG A 6 54.86 8.37 69.58
C ARG A 6 55.35 7.87 68.21
N GLN A 7 55.12 6.58 68.01
CA GLN A 7 55.55 5.68 66.93
C GLN A 7 55.06 6.09 65.53
N PHE A 8 55.88 5.74 64.54
CA PHE A 8 55.51 5.61 63.13
C PHE A 8 54.75 4.29 62.90
N GLY A 9 53.58 4.36 62.25
CA GLY A 9 52.88 3.21 61.68
C GLY A 9 52.69 3.41 60.18
N LEU A 10 53.16 2.46 59.38
CA LEU A 10 52.92 2.38 57.94
C LEU A 10 51.43 2.13 57.66
N PHE A 11 50.85 2.87 56.71
CA PHE A 11 49.54 2.57 56.12
C PHE A 11 49.73 2.04 54.70
N THR A 12 49.31 0.79 54.48
CA THR A 12 49.11 0.15 53.18
C THR A 12 47.79 0.64 52.57
N VAL A 13 47.82 1.12 51.32
CA VAL A 13 46.62 1.51 50.57
C VAL A 13 46.18 0.34 49.70
N ALA A 14 44.97 -0.18 49.93
CA ALA A 14 44.31 -1.15 49.05
C ALA A 14 43.47 -0.42 48.00
N ALA A 15 43.70 -0.70 46.72
CA ALA A 15 42.90 -0.19 45.62
C ALA A 15 41.67 -1.08 45.40
N ALA A 16 40.47 -0.51 45.52
CA ALA A 16 39.22 -1.18 45.20
C ALA A 16 38.90 -0.99 43.71
N ALA A 17 38.77 -2.10 42.96
CA ALA A 17 38.31 -2.08 41.58
C ALA A 17 36.78 -2.04 41.54
N SER A 18 36.22 -0.96 40.98
CA SER A 18 34.79 -0.80 40.72
C SER A 18 34.43 -1.40 39.35
N THR A 19 33.64 -2.48 39.35
CA THR A 19 33.05 -3.04 38.13
C THR A 19 31.78 -2.25 37.76
N SER A 20 31.87 -1.42 36.72
CA SER A 20 30.70 -0.77 36.13
C SER A 20 29.95 -1.75 35.23
N SER A 21 28.79 -2.23 35.70
CA SER A 21 27.83 -2.96 34.85
C SER A 21 27.20 -1.99 33.86
N ALA A 22 27.53 -2.13 32.57
CA ALA A 22 26.85 -1.43 31.50
C ALA A 22 25.45 -2.02 31.33
N PHE A 23 24.41 -1.26 31.71
CA PHE A 23 23.04 -1.56 31.32
C PHE A 23 22.90 -1.32 29.82
N LEU A 24 22.70 -2.40 29.06
CA LEU A 24 22.26 -2.33 27.68
C LEU A 24 20.82 -1.80 27.68
N PHE A 25 20.62 -0.56 27.23
CA PHE A 25 19.30 -0.05 26.92
C PHE A 25 18.84 -0.72 25.62
N GLU A 26 18.01 -1.75 25.75
CA GLU A 26 17.24 -2.29 24.64
C GLU A 26 16.27 -1.19 24.19
N SER A 27 16.45 -0.67 22.97
CA SER A 27 15.50 0.28 22.40
C SER A 27 14.13 -0.39 22.33
N PRO A 28 13.05 0.23 22.82
CA PRO A 28 11.73 -0.36 22.71
C PRO A 28 11.44 -0.58 21.23
N ALA A 29 11.23 -1.84 20.84
CA ALA A 29 10.73 -2.17 19.52
C ALA A 29 9.44 -1.38 19.33
N LEU A 30 9.43 -0.45 18.36
CA LEU A 30 8.21 0.27 17.97
C LEU A 30 7.10 -0.76 17.78
N ALA A 31 5.99 -0.59 18.51
CA ALA A 31 4.86 -1.50 18.41
C ALA A 31 4.47 -1.65 16.94
N ALA A 32 4.33 -2.89 16.48
CA ALA A 32 3.92 -3.17 15.11
C ALA A 32 2.56 -2.53 14.85
N VAL A 33 2.52 -1.55 13.95
CA VAL A 33 1.28 -0.90 13.50
C VAL A 33 0.82 -1.48 12.17
N ASN A 34 -0.50 -1.54 11.99
CA ASN A 34 -1.14 -2.06 10.79
C ASN A 34 -1.09 -1.05 9.63
N LEU A 35 -1.47 -1.49 8.44
CA LEU A 35 -1.44 -0.66 7.23
C LEU A 35 -2.38 0.54 7.30
N ASP A 36 -3.43 0.48 8.12
CA ASP A 36 -4.38 1.58 8.36
C ASP A 36 -3.83 2.70 9.27
N ASP A 37 -2.62 2.53 9.83
CA ASP A 37 -1.87 3.67 10.36
C ASP A 37 -1.64 4.72 9.26
N PRO A 38 -1.86 6.02 9.50
CA PRO A 38 -1.73 7.05 8.46
C PRO A 38 -0.38 7.07 7.74
N ARG A 39 0.73 6.82 8.46
CA ARG A 39 2.07 6.79 7.86
C ARG A 39 2.25 5.53 7.02
N LYS A 40 1.80 4.36 7.50
CA LYS A 40 1.84 3.11 6.73
C LYS A 40 0.97 3.16 5.49
N LYS A 41 -0.20 3.77 5.59
CA LYS A 41 -1.11 3.99 4.46
C LYS A 41 -0.46 4.86 3.40
N ASP A 42 0.15 5.98 3.79
CA ASP A 42 0.88 6.83 2.84
C ASP A 42 2.04 6.08 2.17
N ILE A 43 2.82 5.28 2.91
CA ILE A 43 3.85 4.39 2.34
C ILE A 43 3.25 3.43 1.32
N ALA A 44 2.12 2.78 1.63
CA ALA A 44 1.43 1.88 0.71
C ALA A 44 1.06 2.58 -0.60
N MET A 45 0.50 3.80 -0.51
CA MET A 45 0.16 4.61 -1.69
C MET A 45 1.38 4.93 -2.55
N GLN A 46 2.51 5.26 -1.91
CA GLN A 46 3.77 5.54 -2.64
C GLN A 46 4.31 4.30 -3.35
N ILE A 47 4.26 3.12 -2.72
CA ILE A 47 4.72 1.88 -3.35
C ILE A 47 3.82 1.50 -4.53
N VAL A 48 2.49 1.59 -4.38
CA VAL A 48 1.55 1.37 -5.50
C VAL A 48 1.85 2.34 -6.65
N CYS A 49 1.98 3.64 -6.37
CA CYS A 49 2.28 4.65 -7.37
C CYS A 49 3.61 4.41 -8.11
N SER A 50 4.60 3.76 -7.46
CA SER A 50 5.85 3.40 -8.14
C SER A 50 5.64 2.34 -9.23
N ALA A 51 4.64 1.48 -9.08
CA ALA A 51 4.27 0.46 -10.06
C ALA A 51 3.24 0.95 -11.08
N GLU A 52 2.33 1.84 -10.70
CA GLU A 52 1.31 2.35 -11.63
C GLU A 52 1.82 3.55 -12.46
N ASN A 53 2.73 4.36 -11.91
CA ASN A 53 3.09 5.65 -12.51
C ASN A 53 4.58 6.00 -12.41
N SER A 54 5.44 5.05 -12.07
CA SER A 54 6.89 5.23 -11.92
C SER A 54 7.28 6.46 -11.09
N SER A 55 6.54 6.68 -9.99
CA SER A 55 6.70 7.84 -9.11
C SER A 55 6.29 7.51 -7.68
N LEU A 56 6.83 8.23 -6.69
CA LEU A 56 6.32 8.19 -5.32
C LEU A 56 5.26 9.26 -5.05
N ASN A 57 5.07 10.23 -5.96
CA ASN A 57 4.11 11.31 -5.78
C ASN A 57 2.69 10.87 -6.17
N TRP A 58 2.11 9.97 -5.38
CA TRP A 58 0.78 9.43 -5.63
C TRP A 58 -0.32 10.50 -5.67
N LYS A 59 -0.14 11.62 -4.96
CA LYS A 59 -1.08 12.75 -4.99
C LYS A 59 -1.08 13.48 -6.34
N ALA A 60 -0.03 13.37 -7.15
CA ALA A 60 -0.06 13.91 -8.51
C ALA A 60 -1.07 13.19 -9.41
N GLN A 61 -1.53 11.99 -9.02
CA GLN A 61 -2.42 11.16 -9.81
C GLN A 61 -3.90 11.50 -9.64
N TYR A 62 -4.29 12.39 -8.72
CA TYR A 62 -5.69 12.84 -8.63
C TYR A 62 -6.21 13.38 -9.97
N LYS A 63 -5.34 14.02 -10.76
CA LYS A 63 -5.65 14.60 -12.08
C LYS A 63 -5.45 13.64 -13.24
N TYR A 64 -4.85 12.47 -13.03
CA TYR A 64 -4.61 11.51 -14.11
C TYR A 64 -5.94 11.09 -14.72
N ILE A 65 -6.01 11.06 -16.05
CA ILE A 65 -7.12 10.54 -16.83
C ILE A 65 -6.62 10.28 -18.26
N GLU A 66 -6.76 9.05 -18.72
CA GLU A 66 -6.34 8.59 -20.04
C GLU A 66 -7.15 7.35 -20.42
N ASP A 67 -7.52 7.20 -21.68
CA ASP A 67 -7.92 5.88 -22.20
C ASP A 67 -6.65 5.20 -22.71
N ILE A 68 -6.26 4.12 -22.04
CA ILE A 68 -5.03 3.37 -22.33
C ILE A 68 -5.24 2.24 -23.35
N GLY A 69 -6.43 2.13 -23.95
CA GLY A 69 -6.74 1.14 -24.98
C GLY A 69 -6.88 -0.29 -24.47
N ASP A 70 -7.20 -0.47 -23.18
CA ASP A 70 -7.39 -1.78 -22.52
C ASP A 70 -8.86 -2.25 -22.52
N GLY A 71 -9.75 -1.49 -23.18
CA GLY A 71 -11.19 -1.78 -23.26
C GLY A 71 -12.00 -1.33 -22.04
N ARG A 72 -11.40 -0.56 -21.11
CA ARG A 72 -12.09 -0.01 -19.93
C ARG A 72 -12.52 1.47 -20.11
N GLY A 73 -12.27 2.04 -21.28
CA GLY A 73 -12.49 3.46 -21.59
C GLY A 73 -11.51 4.34 -20.83
N TYR A 74 -11.95 5.51 -20.34
CA TYR A 74 -11.10 6.37 -19.52
C TYR A 74 -10.72 5.69 -18.21
N THR A 75 -9.43 5.58 -17.91
CA THR A 75 -8.83 5.24 -16.61
C THR A 75 -8.33 6.51 -15.92
N ALA A 76 -8.71 6.75 -14.66
CA ALA A 76 -8.45 8.04 -14.02
C ALA A 76 -8.19 7.97 -12.50
N GLY A 77 -7.54 9.00 -11.97
CA GLY A 77 -7.37 9.20 -10.53
C GLY A 77 -6.31 8.30 -9.87
N ILE A 78 -6.29 8.34 -8.54
CA ILE A 78 -5.21 7.74 -7.70
C ILE A 78 -5.11 6.22 -7.72
N ILE A 79 -6.08 5.52 -8.32
CA ILE A 79 -6.11 4.06 -8.42
C ILE A 79 -6.67 3.56 -9.76
N GLY A 80 -6.86 4.43 -10.75
CA GLY A 80 -7.37 4.03 -12.06
C GLY A 80 -8.87 3.66 -12.08
N PHE A 81 -9.73 4.52 -11.56
CA PHE A 81 -11.18 4.41 -11.76
C PHE A 81 -11.49 4.41 -13.26
N CYS A 82 -12.31 3.49 -13.76
CA CYS A 82 -12.57 3.38 -15.19
C CYS A 82 -14.00 3.76 -15.58
N SER A 83 -14.21 4.40 -16.73
CA SER A 83 -15.57 4.76 -17.20
C SER A 83 -16.38 3.56 -17.66
N GLY A 84 -15.69 2.51 -18.13
CA GLY A 84 -16.29 1.24 -18.52
C GLY A 84 -16.53 0.28 -17.35
N THR A 85 -16.16 0.66 -16.13
CA THR A 85 -16.52 -0.04 -14.90
C THR A 85 -17.34 0.85 -13.96
N PRO A 86 -18.12 0.28 -13.04
CA PRO A 86 -19.04 1.08 -12.21
C PRO A 86 -18.35 2.12 -11.31
N ASP A 87 -17.06 1.97 -11.02
CA ASP A 87 -16.36 2.73 -9.98
C ASP A 87 -16.12 4.21 -10.33
N MET A 88 -15.89 4.58 -11.59
CA MET A 88 -15.81 6.00 -11.97
C MET A 88 -17.17 6.69 -11.85
N LEU A 89 -18.26 6.03 -12.25
CA LEU A 89 -19.61 6.55 -12.09
C LEU A 89 -19.93 6.74 -10.59
N GLU A 90 -19.68 5.73 -9.76
CA GLU A 90 -19.89 5.79 -8.31
C GLU A 90 -19.10 6.94 -7.65
N LEU A 91 -17.84 7.14 -8.08
CA LEU A 91 -17.01 8.26 -7.63
C LEU A 91 -17.63 9.63 -7.95
N VAL A 92 -18.06 9.83 -9.19
CA VAL A 92 -18.62 11.13 -9.62
C VAL A 92 -20.00 11.37 -9.01
N GLU A 93 -20.81 10.32 -8.84
CA GLU A 93 -22.07 10.40 -8.09
C GLU A 93 -21.82 10.79 -6.62
N TYR A 94 -20.85 10.17 -5.94
CA TYR A 94 -20.47 10.56 -4.58
C TYR A 94 -19.94 11.99 -4.51
N TYR A 95 -19.07 12.40 -5.44
CA TYR A 95 -18.58 13.78 -5.49
C TYR A 95 -19.74 14.78 -5.66
N LYS A 96 -20.75 14.45 -6.46
CA LYS A 96 -22.00 15.24 -6.56
C LYS A 96 -22.76 15.28 -5.24
N THR A 97 -22.85 14.20 -4.47
CA THR A 97 -23.53 14.28 -3.15
C THR A 97 -22.80 15.21 -2.19
N GLN A 98 -21.46 15.27 -2.24
CA GLN A 98 -20.66 16.16 -1.39
C GLN A 98 -20.66 17.61 -1.90
N LYS A 99 -20.74 17.81 -3.22
CA LYS A 99 -20.75 19.12 -3.87
C LYS A 99 -21.68 19.10 -5.09
N PRO A 100 -22.98 19.43 -4.93
CA PRO A 100 -24.01 19.22 -5.97
C PRO A 100 -23.73 19.91 -7.32
N ASN A 101 -23.13 21.09 -7.30
CA ASN A 101 -22.86 21.91 -8.49
C ASN A 101 -21.39 21.80 -8.95
N ASN A 102 -20.75 20.67 -8.71
CA ASN A 102 -19.39 20.45 -9.20
C ASN A 102 -19.33 20.30 -10.73
N ILE A 103 -18.14 20.52 -11.30
CA ILE A 103 -17.93 20.54 -12.75
C ILE A 103 -18.19 19.17 -13.42
N LEU A 104 -18.06 18.07 -12.68
CA LEU A 104 -18.25 16.72 -13.20
C LEU A 104 -19.70 16.22 -13.16
N ALA A 105 -20.56 16.87 -12.38
CA ALA A 105 -21.96 16.45 -12.19
C ALA A 105 -22.76 16.34 -13.50
N LYS A 106 -22.42 17.16 -14.51
CA LYS A 106 -23.04 17.14 -15.84
C LYS A 106 -22.75 15.88 -16.65
N TYR A 107 -21.69 15.13 -16.33
CA TYR A 107 -21.29 13.92 -17.05
C TYR A 107 -21.95 12.64 -16.51
N ILE A 108 -22.61 12.68 -15.35
CA ILE A 108 -23.24 11.48 -14.74
C ILE A 108 -24.17 10.74 -15.72
N PRO A 109 -25.06 11.41 -16.49
CA PRO A 109 -25.89 10.71 -17.47
C PRO A 109 -25.08 10.02 -18.59
N ALA A 110 -23.92 10.57 -18.97
CA ALA A 110 -23.04 9.97 -19.96
C ALA A 110 -22.28 8.78 -19.37
N LEU A 111 -21.67 8.95 -18.18
CA LEU A 111 -21.01 7.88 -17.43
C LEU A 111 -21.91 6.66 -17.26
N ARG A 112 -23.18 6.86 -16.90
CA ARG A 112 -24.15 5.76 -16.77
C ARG A 112 -24.46 5.04 -18.09
N ARG A 113 -24.37 5.72 -19.24
CA ARG A 113 -24.60 5.09 -20.54
C ARG A 113 -23.38 4.30 -21.02
N VAL A 114 -22.18 4.73 -20.66
CA VAL A 114 -20.93 4.11 -21.13
C VAL A 114 -20.40 3.03 -20.18
N ASP A 115 -20.87 2.98 -18.94
CA ASP A 115 -20.59 1.90 -17.98
C ASP A 115 -20.84 0.52 -18.61
N GLY A 116 -19.85 -0.36 -18.55
CA GLY A 116 -19.80 -1.64 -19.26
C GLY A 116 -19.25 -1.60 -20.69
N SER A 117 -18.72 -0.46 -21.16
CA SER A 117 -18.08 -0.30 -22.48
C SER A 117 -16.88 0.64 -22.43
N ASP A 118 -16.08 0.68 -23.50
CA ASP A 118 -14.98 1.63 -23.70
C ASP A 118 -15.42 2.95 -24.36
N SER A 119 -16.72 3.20 -24.47
CA SER A 119 -17.25 4.37 -25.20
C SER A 119 -16.98 5.70 -24.49
N HIS A 120 -16.63 6.73 -25.26
CA HIS A 120 -16.50 8.12 -24.78
C HIS A 120 -17.73 8.99 -25.05
N ALA A 121 -18.85 8.39 -25.48
CA ALA A 121 -20.03 9.11 -25.95
C ALA A 121 -20.64 10.03 -24.87
N GLY A 122 -20.54 11.35 -25.08
CA GLY A 122 -21.05 12.37 -24.16
C GLY A 122 -20.07 12.76 -23.05
N LEU A 123 -18.86 12.19 -23.04
CA LEU A 123 -17.73 12.64 -22.22
C LEU A 123 -16.86 13.62 -23.03
N ASP A 124 -16.51 13.22 -24.24
CA ASP A 124 -15.64 14.01 -25.11
C ASP A 124 -16.31 15.29 -25.64
N PRO A 125 -15.52 16.34 -25.92
CA PRO A 125 -14.06 16.44 -25.77
C PRO A 125 -13.61 17.00 -24.40
N ASN A 126 -14.53 17.31 -23.50
CA ASN A 126 -14.24 18.16 -22.34
C ASN A 126 -13.99 17.40 -21.03
N TYR A 127 -14.33 16.11 -20.97
CA TYR A 127 -14.28 15.34 -19.72
C TYR A 127 -12.89 15.31 -19.08
N THR A 128 -11.84 15.07 -19.86
CA THR A 128 -10.45 15.02 -19.35
C THR A 128 -9.98 16.35 -18.76
N LYS A 129 -10.31 17.47 -19.41
CA LYS A 129 -10.01 18.83 -18.92
C LYS A 129 -10.80 19.15 -17.65
N ASP A 130 -12.07 18.79 -17.62
CA ASP A 130 -12.92 19.02 -16.45
C ASP A 130 -12.50 18.14 -15.27
N TRP A 131 -12.05 16.91 -15.52
CA TRP A 131 -11.45 16.02 -14.52
C TRP A 131 -10.20 16.64 -13.90
N ALA A 132 -9.26 17.10 -14.73
CA ALA A 132 -8.05 17.77 -14.26
C ALA A 132 -8.37 19.07 -13.49
N THR A 133 -9.48 19.73 -13.81
CA THR A 133 -9.98 20.90 -13.07
C THR A 133 -10.56 20.49 -11.72
N ALA A 134 -11.41 19.46 -11.68
CA ALA A 134 -11.98 18.90 -10.46
C ALA A 134 -10.89 18.38 -9.52
N ALA A 135 -9.79 17.82 -10.05
CA ALA A 135 -8.66 17.31 -9.25
C ALA A 135 -7.97 18.38 -8.38
N LYS A 136 -8.20 19.67 -8.65
CA LYS A 136 -7.74 20.78 -7.80
C LYS A 136 -8.65 21.00 -6.58
N ASP A 137 -9.88 20.52 -6.63
CA ASP A 137 -10.85 20.61 -5.54
C ASP A 137 -10.56 19.55 -4.48
N THR A 138 -10.35 19.99 -3.24
CA THR A 138 -10.09 19.09 -2.10
C THR A 138 -11.25 18.12 -1.85
N VAL A 139 -12.50 18.51 -2.19
CA VAL A 139 -13.66 17.62 -2.06
C VAL A 139 -13.59 16.47 -3.07
N PHE A 140 -13.09 16.71 -4.29
CA PHE A 140 -12.92 15.62 -5.27
C PHE A 140 -11.74 14.71 -4.88
N GLN A 141 -10.66 15.27 -4.34
CA GLN A 141 -9.55 14.49 -3.79
C GLN A 141 -10.03 13.59 -2.63
N GLN A 142 -10.89 14.10 -1.75
CA GLN A 142 -11.51 13.32 -0.66
C GLN A 142 -12.46 12.25 -1.19
N ALA A 143 -13.23 12.53 -2.25
CA ALA A 143 -14.07 11.55 -2.92
C ALA A 143 -13.25 10.38 -3.49
N GLN A 144 -12.14 10.67 -4.17
CA GLN A 144 -11.22 9.64 -4.66
C GLN A 144 -10.62 8.81 -3.51
N ASN A 145 -10.21 9.47 -2.41
CA ASN A 145 -9.71 8.77 -1.22
C ASN A 145 -10.76 7.83 -0.62
N ARG A 146 -12.03 8.27 -0.54
CA ARG A 146 -13.14 7.44 -0.05
C ARG A 146 -13.34 6.22 -0.94
N GLU A 147 -13.42 6.38 -2.26
CA GLU A 147 -13.69 5.24 -3.14
C GLU A 147 -12.55 4.22 -3.12
N ARG A 148 -11.29 4.69 -3.14
CA ARG A 148 -10.13 3.82 -2.87
C ARG A 148 -10.33 3.04 -1.58
N ASP A 149 -10.72 3.74 -0.51
CA ASP A 149 -10.84 3.14 0.80
C ASP A 149 -11.96 2.12 0.89
N ARG A 150 -13.13 2.46 0.34
CA ARG A 150 -14.32 1.62 0.37
C ARG A 150 -14.15 0.35 -0.45
N VAL A 151 -13.62 0.46 -1.66
CA VAL A 151 -13.59 -0.63 -2.64
C VAL A 151 -12.33 -1.49 -2.53
N TYR A 152 -11.18 -0.88 -2.23
CA TYR A 152 -9.89 -1.55 -2.32
C TYR A 152 -9.18 -1.67 -0.97
N PHE A 153 -8.90 -0.55 -0.31
CA PHE A 153 -8.04 -0.54 0.88
C PHE A 153 -8.70 -1.21 2.10
N ASN A 154 -9.90 -0.80 2.50
CA ASN A 154 -10.55 -1.35 3.69
C ASN A 154 -10.88 -2.83 3.55
N PRO A 155 -11.41 -3.33 2.40
CA PRO A 155 -11.65 -4.76 2.22
C PRO A 155 -10.37 -5.60 2.29
N SER A 156 -9.30 -5.18 1.60
CA SER A 156 -8.03 -5.91 1.59
C SER A 156 -7.35 -5.93 2.96
N VAL A 157 -7.26 -4.78 3.63
CA VAL A 157 -6.66 -4.68 4.97
C VAL A 157 -7.48 -5.48 5.99
N SER A 158 -8.80 -5.38 5.93
CA SER A 158 -9.69 -6.15 6.83
C SER A 158 -9.56 -7.65 6.59
N GLN A 159 -9.44 -8.10 5.34
CA GLN A 159 -9.23 -9.52 5.02
C GLN A 159 -7.85 -10.01 5.45
N ALA A 160 -6.81 -9.22 5.27
CA ALA A 160 -5.46 -9.53 5.73
C ALA A 160 -5.38 -9.64 7.26
N LYS A 161 -6.07 -8.74 7.99
CA LYS A 161 -6.21 -8.83 9.45
C LYS A 161 -6.91 -10.11 9.90
N LYS A 162 -7.98 -10.53 9.22
CA LYS A 162 -8.66 -11.81 9.48
C LYS A 162 -7.75 -13.02 9.24
N ASP A 163 -6.81 -12.91 8.29
CA ASP A 163 -5.81 -13.94 8.04
C ASP A 163 -4.61 -13.85 9.00
N GLY A 164 -4.58 -12.87 9.90
CA GLY A 164 -3.51 -12.67 10.89
C GLY A 164 -2.23 -12.09 10.31
N LEU A 165 -2.32 -11.36 9.19
CA LEU A 165 -1.17 -10.77 8.51
C LEU A 165 -0.78 -9.41 9.10
N ARG A 166 0.53 -9.18 9.21
CA ARG A 166 1.13 -7.89 9.56
C ARG A 166 1.10 -6.94 8.37
N ALA A 167 1.63 -5.72 8.54
CA ALA A 167 1.49 -4.64 7.57
C ALA A 167 2.02 -4.99 6.17
N LEU A 168 3.09 -5.77 6.03
CA LEU A 168 3.55 -6.24 4.71
C LEU A 168 2.51 -7.13 4.03
N GLY A 169 1.90 -8.08 4.75
CA GLY A 169 0.86 -8.94 4.19
C GLY A 169 -0.42 -8.17 3.85
N GLN A 170 -0.78 -7.17 4.67
CA GLN A 170 -1.86 -6.23 4.36
C GLN A 170 -1.56 -5.43 3.09
N PHE A 171 -0.33 -4.95 2.91
CA PHE A 171 0.08 -4.25 1.69
C PHE A 171 0.03 -5.17 0.47
N ILE A 172 0.51 -6.41 0.58
CA ILE A 172 0.46 -7.40 -0.50
C ILE A 172 -0.98 -7.66 -0.95
N TYR A 173 -1.93 -7.73 -0.02
CA TYR A 173 -3.35 -7.84 -0.36
C TYR A 173 -3.90 -6.58 -1.02
N TYR A 174 -3.53 -5.40 -0.51
CA TYR A 174 -3.96 -4.13 -1.06
C TYR A 174 -3.47 -3.95 -2.51
N ASP A 175 -2.20 -4.21 -2.77
CA ASP A 175 -1.62 -4.11 -4.10
C ASP A 175 -2.23 -5.14 -5.08
N ALA A 176 -2.61 -6.33 -4.59
CA ALA A 176 -3.29 -7.33 -5.40
C ALA A 176 -4.73 -6.92 -5.76
N ILE A 177 -5.52 -6.39 -4.82
CA ILE A 177 -6.90 -5.95 -5.11
C ILE A 177 -6.94 -4.71 -6.00
N VAL A 178 -5.92 -3.82 -5.94
CA VAL A 178 -5.80 -2.68 -6.85
C VAL A 178 -5.63 -3.17 -8.29
N MET A 179 -4.74 -4.13 -8.50
CA MET A 179 -4.43 -4.63 -9.85
C MET A 179 -5.50 -5.60 -10.40
N HIS A 180 -6.00 -6.50 -9.56
CA HIS A 180 -6.87 -7.60 -9.99
C HIS A 180 -8.34 -7.40 -9.66
N GLY A 181 -8.69 -6.31 -8.98
CA GLY A 181 -10.06 -6.05 -8.52
C GLY A 181 -10.58 -7.06 -7.50
N ASN A 182 -11.82 -6.82 -7.06
CA ASN A 182 -12.54 -7.69 -6.11
C ASN A 182 -13.63 -8.54 -6.80
N GLY A 183 -13.40 -8.89 -8.08
CA GLY A 183 -14.31 -9.71 -8.87
C GLY A 183 -14.34 -11.18 -8.46
N SER A 184 -15.02 -12.01 -9.25
CA SER A 184 -15.14 -13.46 -9.04
C SER A 184 -14.44 -14.31 -10.10
N ASP A 185 -13.76 -13.67 -11.06
CA ASP A 185 -12.99 -14.38 -12.08
C ASP A 185 -11.75 -15.07 -11.48
N ARG A 186 -11.07 -15.86 -12.32
CA ARG A 186 -9.94 -16.71 -11.90
C ARG A 186 -8.71 -15.92 -11.44
N ASP A 187 -8.59 -14.66 -11.84
CA ASP A 187 -7.42 -13.81 -11.61
C ASP A 187 -7.70 -12.72 -10.56
N SER A 188 -8.96 -12.56 -10.13
CA SER A 188 -9.36 -11.65 -9.06
C SER A 188 -8.66 -11.91 -7.72
N PHE A 189 -8.63 -10.88 -6.86
CA PHE A 189 -8.06 -10.97 -5.50
C PHE A 189 -8.56 -12.17 -4.70
N GLY A 190 -9.87 -12.45 -4.74
CA GLY A 190 -10.47 -13.57 -4.02
C GLY A 190 -9.94 -14.92 -4.49
N SER A 191 -9.78 -15.09 -5.80
CA SER A 191 -9.23 -16.31 -6.41
C SER A 191 -7.75 -16.50 -6.12
N ILE A 192 -6.95 -15.42 -6.18
CA ILE A 192 -5.53 -15.44 -5.79
C ILE A 192 -5.39 -15.88 -4.32
N ARG A 193 -6.17 -15.29 -3.41
CA ARG A 193 -6.17 -15.67 -1.99
C ARG A 193 -6.54 -17.14 -1.80
N LYS A 194 -7.59 -17.63 -2.49
CA LYS A 194 -7.99 -19.04 -2.44
C LYS A 194 -6.87 -19.98 -2.88
N ASN A 195 -6.17 -19.63 -3.96
CA ASN A 195 -5.04 -20.40 -4.47
C ASN A 195 -3.87 -20.44 -3.46
N ALA A 196 -3.59 -19.34 -2.77
CA ALA A 196 -2.60 -19.29 -1.70
C ALA A 196 -2.97 -20.20 -0.51
N LEU A 197 -4.23 -20.15 -0.07
CA LEU A 197 -4.75 -20.97 1.03
C LEU A 197 -4.68 -22.47 0.76
N ASN A 198 -4.79 -22.88 -0.50
CA ASN A 198 -4.60 -24.28 -0.91
C ASN A 198 -3.15 -24.77 -0.77
N LYS A 199 -2.18 -23.86 -0.62
CA LYS A 199 -0.75 -24.16 -0.56
C LYS A 199 -0.15 -23.94 0.82
N ALA A 200 -0.65 -22.96 1.58
CA ALA A 200 -0.15 -22.64 2.91
C ALA A 200 -1.26 -22.12 3.81
N LYS A 201 -1.24 -22.52 5.09
CA LYS A 201 -2.12 -21.95 6.11
C LYS A 201 -1.66 -20.53 6.47
N PRO A 202 -2.58 -19.57 6.62
CA PRO A 202 -2.25 -18.23 7.11
C PRO A 202 -2.01 -18.24 8.63
N PRO A 203 -1.43 -17.19 9.21
CA PRO A 203 -1.19 -17.07 10.66
C PRO A 203 -2.43 -17.30 11.53
N ALA A 204 -3.61 -16.80 11.12
CA ALA A 204 -4.86 -17.02 11.85
C ALA A 204 -5.28 -18.50 11.94
N GLN A 205 -4.67 -19.38 11.14
CA GLN A 205 -4.87 -20.83 11.15
C GLN A 205 -3.62 -21.58 11.65
N GLY A 206 -2.71 -20.89 12.33
CA GLY A 206 -1.48 -21.45 12.90
C GLY A 206 -0.34 -21.67 11.89
N GLY A 207 -0.43 -21.09 10.69
CA GLY A 207 0.64 -21.19 9.69
C GLY A 207 1.71 -20.10 9.81
N SER A 208 2.86 -20.32 9.17
CA SER A 208 3.92 -19.32 9.07
C SER A 208 3.52 -18.19 8.12
N GLU A 209 3.58 -16.94 8.58
CA GLU A 209 3.28 -15.77 7.76
C GLU A 209 4.18 -15.71 6.51
N VAL A 210 5.48 -15.95 6.66
CA VAL A 210 6.43 -15.94 5.54
C VAL A 210 6.10 -17.03 4.51
N THR A 211 5.71 -18.21 4.97
CA THR A 211 5.31 -19.31 4.07
C THR A 211 4.04 -18.96 3.32
N TYR A 212 3.04 -18.41 4.03
CA TYR A 212 1.79 -17.97 3.44
C TYR A 212 1.98 -16.86 2.41
N LEU A 213 2.76 -15.84 2.73
CA LEU A 213 3.01 -14.72 1.82
C LEU A 213 3.80 -15.15 0.58
N ASN A 214 4.73 -16.10 0.68
CA ASN A 214 5.36 -16.67 -0.52
C ASN A 214 4.32 -17.37 -1.41
N ALA A 215 3.46 -18.22 -0.84
CA ALA A 215 2.40 -18.88 -1.58
C ALA A 215 1.42 -17.88 -2.24
N PHE A 216 1.08 -16.79 -1.55
CA PHE A 216 0.24 -15.73 -2.10
C PHE A 216 0.94 -15.00 -3.27
N LEU A 217 2.20 -14.62 -3.11
CA LEU A 217 2.97 -13.96 -4.17
C LEU A 217 3.21 -14.88 -5.37
N ASP A 218 3.34 -16.20 -5.17
CA ASP A 218 3.39 -17.19 -6.25
C ASP A 218 2.05 -17.23 -7.02
N ALA A 219 0.93 -17.37 -6.30
CA ALA A 219 -0.40 -17.38 -6.92
C ALA A 219 -0.69 -16.08 -7.68
N ARG A 220 -0.30 -14.93 -7.12
CA ARG A 220 -0.45 -13.64 -7.76
C ARG A 220 0.34 -13.53 -9.06
N LYS A 221 1.59 -13.99 -9.08
CA LYS A 221 2.41 -13.97 -10.31
C LYS A 221 1.80 -14.83 -11.42
N VAL A 222 1.10 -15.91 -11.08
CA VAL A 222 0.36 -16.71 -12.07
C VAL A 222 -0.78 -15.87 -12.66
N ALA A 223 -1.58 -15.20 -11.83
CA ALA A 223 -2.67 -14.32 -12.29
C ALA A 223 -2.16 -13.18 -13.17
N MET A 224 -1.09 -12.49 -12.77
CA MET A 224 -0.47 -11.41 -13.56
C MET A 224 -0.05 -11.88 -14.97
N LYS A 225 0.42 -13.13 -15.11
CA LYS A 225 0.88 -13.66 -16.39
C LYS A 225 -0.22 -14.08 -17.36
N HIS A 226 -1.48 -14.12 -16.93
CA HIS A 226 -2.60 -14.38 -17.85
C HIS A 226 -2.97 -13.14 -18.68
N GLU A 227 -2.62 -11.93 -18.22
CA GLU A 227 -2.88 -10.68 -18.92
C GLU A 227 -1.56 -10.12 -19.47
N GLN A 228 -1.45 -9.99 -20.80
CA GLN A 228 -0.19 -9.57 -21.43
C GLN A 228 0.29 -8.19 -20.96
N ALA A 229 -0.64 -7.27 -20.68
CA ALA A 229 -0.37 -5.96 -20.10
C ALA A 229 0.26 -6.03 -18.69
N HIS A 230 0.28 -7.20 -18.06
CA HIS A 230 0.72 -7.45 -16.69
C HIS A 230 1.85 -8.48 -16.59
N ALA A 231 2.49 -8.81 -17.72
CA ALA A 231 3.53 -9.83 -17.77
C ALA A 231 4.80 -9.47 -16.95
N ASP A 232 5.08 -8.18 -16.74
CA ASP A 232 6.14 -7.73 -15.84
C ASP A 232 5.71 -7.91 -14.37
N THR A 233 6.45 -8.76 -13.65
CA THR A 233 6.17 -9.08 -12.25
C THR A 233 7.09 -8.38 -11.26
N SER A 234 7.79 -7.30 -11.65
CA SER A 234 8.78 -6.60 -10.82
C SER A 234 8.17 -6.00 -9.53
N ARG A 235 6.92 -5.53 -9.55
CA ARG A 235 6.18 -5.11 -8.33
C ARG A 235 6.10 -6.21 -7.26
N VAL A 236 6.15 -7.48 -7.69
CA VAL A 236 6.29 -8.63 -6.80
C VAL A 236 7.76 -8.96 -6.56
N ASP A 237 8.54 -9.18 -7.61
CA ASP A 237 9.85 -9.81 -7.54
C ASP A 237 10.94 -8.93 -6.93
N THR A 238 10.95 -7.66 -7.30
CA THR A 238 11.96 -6.69 -6.90
C THR A 238 11.44 -5.66 -5.91
N ALA A 239 10.22 -5.84 -5.41
CA ALA A 239 9.64 -5.09 -4.29
C ALA A 239 9.08 -5.99 -3.18
N GLN A 240 7.86 -6.54 -3.31
CA GLN A 240 7.20 -7.29 -2.23
C GLN A 240 8.04 -8.47 -1.71
N ARG A 241 8.65 -9.25 -2.62
CA ARG A 241 9.57 -10.34 -2.24
C ARG A 241 10.86 -9.85 -1.62
N VAL A 242 11.33 -8.65 -1.95
CA VAL A 242 12.50 -8.06 -1.30
C VAL A 242 12.15 -7.72 0.15
N PHE A 243 11.02 -7.07 0.39
CA PHE A 243 10.56 -6.76 1.75
C PHE A 243 10.37 -8.04 2.59
N LEU A 244 9.78 -9.08 1.99
CA LEU A 244 9.57 -10.37 2.64
C LEU A 244 10.89 -11.08 2.96
N ARG A 245 11.84 -11.13 2.01
CA ARG A 245 13.16 -11.73 2.23
C ARG A 245 13.98 -11.01 3.30
N ASN A 246 13.80 -9.70 3.43
CA ASN A 246 14.43 -8.91 4.49
C ASN A 246 13.77 -9.10 5.87
N GLY A 247 12.73 -9.94 5.98
CA GLY A 247 11.99 -10.14 7.23
C GLY A 247 11.19 -8.92 7.67
N ASN A 248 10.99 -7.93 6.79
CA ASN A 248 10.31 -6.67 7.13
C ASN A 248 8.79 -6.82 7.06
N LEU A 249 8.25 -7.70 7.90
CA LEU A 249 6.82 -8.03 7.96
C LEU A 249 5.95 -6.85 8.42
N ASP A 250 6.54 -5.83 9.07
CA ASP A 250 5.83 -4.60 9.46
C ASP A 250 5.95 -3.49 8.42
N LEU A 251 6.63 -3.69 7.29
CA LEU A 251 6.81 -2.65 6.27
C LEU A 251 7.43 -1.36 6.85
N ASN A 252 8.42 -1.51 7.73
CA ASN A 252 9.14 -0.40 8.37
C ASN A 252 10.12 0.25 7.39
N THR A 253 10.27 1.57 7.49
CA THR A 253 11.31 2.28 6.74
C THR A 253 12.67 2.13 7.45
N PRO A 254 13.80 2.24 6.73
CA PRO A 254 13.90 2.53 5.30
C PRO A 254 13.46 1.36 4.41
N LEU A 255 12.75 1.68 3.33
CA LEU A 255 12.36 0.75 2.27
C LEU A 255 13.16 1.08 1.01
N SER A 256 13.64 0.07 0.30
CA SER A 256 14.29 0.22 -1.00
C SER A 256 13.89 -0.93 -1.91
N TRP A 257 13.49 -0.62 -3.14
CA TRP A 257 12.99 -1.60 -4.09
C TRP A 257 13.18 -1.14 -5.53
N LYS A 258 12.85 -2.02 -6.47
CA LYS A 258 12.78 -1.67 -7.89
C LYS A 258 11.46 -2.10 -8.52
N VAL A 259 10.97 -1.32 -9.47
CA VAL A 259 9.86 -1.67 -10.36
C VAL A 259 10.22 -1.20 -11.76
N TYR A 260 10.02 -2.04 -12.78
CA TYR A 260 10.44 -1.79 -14.17
C TYR A 260 11.93 -1.43 -14.36
N GLY A 261 12.78 -1.79 -13.41
CA GLY A 261 14.21 -1.45 -13.39
C GLY A 261 14.56 -0.18 -12.62
N ASP A 262 13.59 0.72 -12.40
CA ASP A 262 13.78 1.97 -11.66
C ASP A 262 13.89 1.73 -10.16
N SER A 263 14.76 2.49 -9.49
CA SER A 263 15.03 2.34 -8.06
C SER A 263 14.27 3.37 -7.23
N TYR A 264 13.63 2.91 -6.17
CA TYR A 264 12.84 3.74 -5.25
C TYR A 264 13.31 3.56 -3.82
N ARG A 265 13.14 4.61 -3.01
CA ARG A 265 13.47 4.60 -1.59
C ARG A 265 12.51 5.47 -0.80
N ILE A 266 12.07 4.96 0.36
CA ILE A 266 11.37 5.73 1.39
C ILE A 266 12.17 5.61 2.68
N ASN A 267 12.48 6.74 3.32
CA ASN A 267 13.19 6.79 4.60
C ASN A 267 12.21 6.83 5.79
#